data_AF-A0A635R8F8-F1
#
_entry.id   AF-A0A635R8F8-F1
#
_cell.length_a   1.000
_cell.length_b   1.000
_cell.length_c   1.000
_cell.angle_alpha   90.00
_cell.angle_beta   90.00
_cell.angle_gamma   90.00
#
_symmetry.space_group_name_H-M   'P 1'
#
loop_
_entity.id
_entity.type
_entity.pdbx_description
1 polymer ?
#
loop_
_entity_poly.entity_id
_entity_poly.type
_entity_poly.pdbx_seq_one_letter_code
_entity_poly.pdbx_strand_id
1 'polypeptide(L)'
;MVNKNFFKEKYLYPQTEPDQQGRTRKLGIELNEFNGDVELMKFSYSFGKGEGLYFTAGYTVCVDIFETLRTVLVKAEKIVHKWEDAKGKKSPVSLHVGRDENLTPFMAISGEIPGAGARQKKFYFTYPKGYRVFRNGQQVSDLELAERTLRAFIKNADIFLEDFRDNYKPREFNNTGGGSYGRGGYNSNNNGGGYNQQAAKAPAPDSSFDDII
;
A
#
# COMPACT_ATOMS: atom_id res chain seq x y z
N MET A 1 25.12 -2.29 -11.09
CA MET A 1 23.75 -2.78 -11.31
C MET A 1 23.29 -3.45 -10.03
N VAL A 2 22.20 -3.00 -9.42
CA VAL A 2 21.65 -3.57 -8.18
C VAL A 2 21.16 -5.00 -8.47
N ASN A 3 21.53 -5.98 -7.64
CA ASN A 3 20.98 -7.33 -7.74
C ASN A 3 19.52 -7.31 -7.29
N LYS A 4 18.57 -7.19 -8.21
CA LYS A 4 17.14 -7.07 -7.89
C LYS A 4 16.47 -8.38 -7.43
N ASN A 5 17.19 -9.50 -7.37
CA ASN A 5 16.57 -10.80 -7.04
C ASN A 5 16.03 -10.85 -5.60
N PHE A 6 16.67 -10.14 -4.66
CA PHE A 6 16.18 -10.12 -3.29
C PHE A 6 14.78 -9.49 -3.21
N PHE A 7 14.40 -8.55 -4.09
CA PHE A 7 13.04 -8.00 -4.15
C PHE A 7 11.93 -9.05 -4.34
N LYS A 8 12.25 -10.29 -4.70
CA LYS A 8 11.27 -11.39 -4.81
C LYS A 8 11.08 -12.16 -3.50
N GLU A 9 11.91 -11.90 -2.49
CA GLU A 9 11.98 -12.67 -1.27
C GLU A 9 10.81 -12.36 -0.33
N LYS A 10 10.26 -13.42 0.27
CA LYS A 10 8.99 -13.31 0.98
C LYS A 10 9.07 -12.53 2.29
N TYR A 11 10.21 -12.57 2.97
CA TYR A 11 10.42 -11.95 4.28
C TYR A 11 10.73 -10.44 4.19
N LEU A 12 10.95 -9.93 2.98
CA LEU A 12 11.29 -8.53 2.74
C LEU A 12 10.10 -7.60 2.59
N TYR A 13 8.89 -8.10 2.78
CA TYR A 13 7.69 -7.29 2.72
C TYR A 13 6.92 -7.47 4.01
N PRO A 14 6.25 -6.41 4.51
CA PRO A 14 5.36 -6.56 5.64
C PRO A 14 4.23 -7.52 5.25
N GLN A 15 3.82 -8.33 6.22
CA GLN A 15 2.89 -9.43 6.03
C GLN A 15 1.71 -9.34 6.99
N THR A 16 0.58 -9.89 6.59
CA THR A 16 -0.57 -10.01 7.49
C THR A 16 -0.23 -10.96 8.63
N GLU A 17 -1.00 -10.88 9.71
CA GLU A 17 -1.09 -12.00 10.64
C GLU A 17 -1.47 -13.29 9.88
N PRO A 18 -0.99 -14.46 10.33
CA PRO A 18 -1.39 -15.73 9.75
C PRO A 18 -2.90 -15.93 9.86
N ASP A 19 -3.54 -16.38 8.77
CA ASP A 19 -4.94 -16.81 8.80
C ASP A 19 -5.10 -18.13 9.59
N GLN A 20 -6.35 -18.64 9.67
CA GLN A 20 -6.65 -19.91 10.35
C GLN A 20 -5.88 -21.12 9.79
N GLN A 21 -5.33 -21.02 8.57
CA GLN A 21 -4.51 -22.04 7.92
C GLN A 21 -3.00 -21.75 8.06
N GLY A 22 -2.63 -20.74 8.84
CA GLY A 22 -1.25 -20.29 9.05
C GLY A 22 -0.65 -19.56 7.84
N ARG A 23 -1.47 -19.13 6.86
CA ARG A 23 -0.97 -18.45 5.65
C ARG A 23 -0.96 -16.94 5.89
N THR A 24 0.10 -16.28 5.45
CA THR A 24 0.21 -14.82 5.44
C THR A 24 0.01 -14.28 4.03
N ARG A 25 -0.48 -13.05 3.91
CA ARG A 25 -0.44 -12.24 2.68
C ARG A 25 0.61 -11.15 2.84
N LYS A 26 1.10 -10.61 1.73
CA LYS A 26 2.10 -9.52 1.76
C LYS A 26 1.53 -8.26 1.14
N LEU A 27 2.04 -7.12 1.58
CA LEU A 27 1.95 -5.90 0.80
C LEU A 27 2.94 -6.01 -0.36
N GLY A 28 2.45 -6.01 -1.60
CA GLY A 28 3.32 -5.92 -2.76
C GLY A 28 3.86 -4.50 -2.88
N ILE A 29 5.17 -4.34 -2.99
CA ILE A 29 5.82 -3.03 -3.23
C ILE A 29 6.74 -3.23 -4.42
N GLU A 30 6.49 -2.51 -5.50
CA GLU A 30 7.22 -2.68 -6.76
C GLU A 30 7.34 -1.35 -7.50
N LEU A 31 8.42 -1.19 -8.26
CA LEU A 31 8.51 -0.11 -9.23
C LEU A 31 7.50 -0.40 -10.35
N ASN A 32 6.68 0.59 -10.69
CA ASN A 32 5.75 0.51 -11.80
C ASN A 32 6.52 0.80 -13.10
N GLU A 33 7.20 -0.24 -13.59
CA GLU A 33 7.96 -0.23 -14.83
C GLU A 33 7.04 -0.38 -16.04
N PHE A 34 7.14 0.53 -17.00
CA PHE A 34 6.51 0.41 -18.31
C PHE A 34 7.53 0.70 -19.40
N ASN A 35 7.81 -0.28 -20.27
CA ASN A 35 8.80 -0.19 -21.34
C ASN A 35 10.22 0.26 -20.90
N GLY A 36 10.62 -0.08 -19.66
CA GLY A 36 11.91 0.30 -19.11
C GLY A 36 11.95 1.66 -18.43
N ASP A 37 10.84 2.41 -18.46
CA ASP A 37 10.67 3.66 -17.70
C ASP A 37 9.94 3.37 -16.38
N VAL A 38 10.46 3.93 -15.28
CA VAL A 38 9.78 3.89 -13.99
C VAL A 38 9.04 5.21 -13.79
N GLU A 39 7.70 5.16 -13.76
CA GLU A 39 6.88 6.37 -13.54
C GLU A 39 6.46 6.54 -12.08
N LEU A 40 6.22 5.45 -11.36
CA LEU A 40 5.66 5.45 -10.00
C LEU A 40 6.18 4.22 -9.24
N MET A 41 6.06 4.23 -7.91
CA MET A 41 6.10 3.02 -7.11
C MET A 41 4.68 2.61 -6.75
N LYS A 42 4.41 1.31 -6.80
CA LYS A 42 3.10 0.72 -6.54
C LYS A 42 3.14 -0.08 -5.24
N PHE A 43 2.18 0.21 -4.38
CA PHE A 43 1.85 -0.55 -3.18
C PHE A 43 0.53 -1.28 -3.44
N SER A 44 0.50 -2.59 -3.28
CA SER A 44 -0.64 -3.39 -3.71
C SER A 44 -1.04 -4.47 -2.73
N TYR A 45 -2.35 -4.64 -2.59
CA TYR A 45 -2.95 -5.77 -1.92
C TYR A 45 -3.99 -6.38 -2.84
N SER A 46 -3.62 -7.49 -3.48
CA SER A 46 -4.53 -8.31 -4.28
C SER A 46 -4.98 -9.51 -3.48
N PHE A 47 -6.28 -9.79 -3.51
CA PHE A 47 -6.90 -10.93 -2.84
C PHE A 47 -7.69 -11.83 -3.80
N GLY A 48 -7.70 -11.49 -5.09
CA GLY A 48 -8.33 -12.24 -6.17
C GLY A 48 -7.88 -11.74 -7.55
N LYS A 49 -8.23 -12.47 -8.60
CA LYS A 49 -7.88 -12.08 -9.98
C LYS A 49 -8.64 -10.81 -10.37
N GLY A 50 -7.92 -9.69 -10.48
CA GLY A 50 -8.50 -8.38 -10.81
C GLY A 50 -9.06 -7.61 -9.61
N GLU A 51 -9.02 -8.19 -8.41
CA GLU A 51 -9.51 -7.55 -7.19
C GLU A 51 -8.33 -7.17 -6.29
N GLY A 52 -8.23 -5.89 -5.97
CA GLY A 52 -7.19 -5.39 -5.10
C GLY A 52 -7.23 -3.89 -4.89
N LEU A 53 -6.50 -3.47 -3.86
CA LEU A 53 -6.19 -2.08 -3.60
C LEU A 53 -4.80 -1.77 -4.17
N TYR A 54 -4.70 -0.65 -4.88
CA TYR A 54 -3.47 -0.22 -5.55
C TYR A 54 -3.24 1.25 -5.25
N PHE A 55 -2.24 1.53 -4.43
CA PHE A 55 -1.77 2.88 -4.16
C PHE A 55 -0.51 3.11 -4.97
N THR A 56 -0.43 4.22 -5.70
CA THR A 56 0.76 4.57 -6.49
C THR A 56 1.25 5.95 -6.14
N ALA A 57 2.57 6.10 -6.01
CA ALA A 57 3.18 7.35 -5.60
C ALA A 57 4.46 7.63 -6.40
N GLY A 58 4.73 8.92 -6.61
CA GLY A 58 5.98 9.38 -7.19
C GLY A 58 7.12 9.36 -6.17
N TYR A 59 8.35 9.51 -6.64
CA TYR A 59 9.57 9.35 -5.85
C TYR A 59 9.54 10.09 -4.49
N THR A 60 9.24 11.40 -4.50
CA THR A 60 9.24 12.21 -3.28
C THR A 60 8.25 11.71 -2.21
N VAL A 61 7.06 11.26 -2.64
CA VAL A 61 6.05 10.72 -1.70
C VAL A 61 6.50 9.36 -1.16
N CYS A 62 7.15 8.53 -1.98
CA CYS A 62 7.72 7.28 -1.52
C CYS A 62 8.84 7.50 -0.49
N VAL A 63 9.73 8.46 -0.72
CA VAL A 63 10.76 8.86 0.25
C VAL A 63 10.10 9.25 1.58
N ASP A 64 9.09 10.12 1.55
CA ASP A 64 8.36 10.55 2.76
C ASP A 64 7.71 9.38 3.52
N ILE A 65 7.09 8.43 2.81
CA ILE A 65 6.52 7.20 3.41
C ILE A 65 7.59 6.39 4.16
N PHE A 66 8.75 6.15 3.53
CA PHE A 66 9.83 5.37 4.15
C PHE A 66 10.56 6.12 5.26
N GLU A 67 10.72 7.45 5.16
CA GLU A 67 11.21 8.28 6.26
C GLU A 67 10.23 8.30 7.44
N THR A 68 8.93 8.30 7.16
CA THR A 68 7.92 8.20 8.21
C THR A 68 7.99 6.84 8.90
N LEU A 69 8.21 5.73 8.18
CA LEU A 69 8.49 4.42 8.80
C LEU A 69 9.71 4.47 9.75
N ARG A 70 10.78 5.20 9.40
CA ARG A 70 11.94 5.43 10.30
C ARG A 70 11.55 6.22 11.54
N THR A 71 10.69 7.21 11.39
CA THR A 71 10.22 8.04 12.50
C THR A 71 9.29 7.25 13.43
N VAL A 72 8.40 6.45 12.88
CA VAL A 72 7.48 5.58 13.62
C VAL A 72 8.26 4.59 14.50
N LEU A 73 9.41 4.09 14.05
CA LEU A 73 10.29 3.24 14.87
C LEU A 73 10.76 3.86 16.19
N VAL A 74 10.76 5.18 16.36
CA VAL A 74 11.28 5.83 17.57
C VAL A 74 10.19 6.41 18.48
N LYS A 75 8.92 6.26 18.11
CA LYS A 75 7.78 6.76 18.89
C LYS A 75 7.34 5.75 19.94
N ALA A 76 7.03 6.25 21.14
CA ALA A 76 6.53 5.47 22.27
C ALA A 76 5.00 5.61 22.43
N GLU A 77 4.29 5.86 21.33
CA GLU A 77 2.86 6.11 21.31
C GLU A 77 2.21 5.52 20.05
N LYS A 78 0.90 5.29 20.12
CA LYS A 78 0.07 4.99 18.95
C LYS A 78 0.12 6.21 18.02
N ILE A 79 0.45 5.97 16.76
CA ILE A 79 0.52 7.02 15.74
C ILE A 79 0.24 6.41 14.38
N VAL A 80 -0.54 7.10 13.55
CA VAL A 80 -0.86 6.67 12.19
C VAL A 80 -0.77 7.85 11.24
N HIS A 81 0.07 7.70 10.21
CA HIS A 81 0.17 8.62 9.09
C HIS A 81 -0.55 8.04 7.88
N LYS A 82 -1.26 8.88 7.14
CA LYS A 82 -2.06 8.50 5.96
C LYS A 82 -1.64 9.32 4.76
N TRP A 83 -1.40 8.63 3.64
CA TRP A 83 -1.32 9.23 2.31
C TRP A 83 -2.48 8.73 1.48
N GLU A 84 -3.22 9.64 0.86
CA GLU A 84 -4.35 9.30 0.01
C GLU A 84 -4.06 9.71 -1.43
N ASP A 85 -4.21 8.76 -2.34
CA ASP A 85 -4.20 9.05 -3.78
C ASP A 85 -5.65 9.26 -4.24
N ALA A 86 -6.05 10.53 -4.28
CA ALA A 86 -7.34 10.96 -4.80
C ALA A 86 -7.27 11.38 -6.28
N LYS A 87 -6.17 11.07 -6.99
CA LYS A 87 -6.01 11.49 -8.38
C LYS A 87 -6.86 10.60 -9.30
N GLY A 88 -7.61 11.25 -10.20
CA GLY A 88 -8.38 10.58 -11.25
C GLY A 88 -9.85 10.33 -10.88
N LYS A 89 -10.50 9.42 -11.63
CA LYS A 89 -11.95 9.14 -11.52
C LYS A 89 -12.29 7.91 -10.67
N LYS A 90 -11.30 7.23 -10.09
CA LYS A 90 -11.48 6.02 -9.27
C LYS A 90 -11.64 6.41 -7.80
N SER A 91 -12.28 5.54 -7.02
CA SER A 91 -12.34 5.71 -5.57
C SER A 91 -10.93 5.82 -4.97
N PRO A 92 -10.69 6.75 -4.04
CA PRO A 92 -9.36 6.94 -3.46
C PRO A 92 -8.85 5.68 -2.78
N VAL A 93 -7.54 5.46 -2.92
CA VAL A 93 -6.81 4.42 -2.16
C VAL A 93 -5.83 5.15 -1.24
N SER A 94 -5.73 4.68 -0.01
CA SER A 94 -4.84 5.24 1.00
C SER A 94 -3.80 4.22 1.45
N LEU A 95 -2.58 4.69 1.64
CA LEU A 95 -1.53 3.99 2.35
C LEU A 95 -1.41 4.57 3.75
N HIS A 96 -1.20 3.70 4.74
CA HIS A 96 -1.00 4.09 6.13
C HIS A 96 0.30 3.50 6.66
N VAL A 97 0.95 4.25 7.54
CA VAL A 97 2.14 3.81 8.27
C VAL A 97 1.95 4.21 9.72
N GLY A 98 2.23 3.31 10.67
CA GLY A 98 2.02 3.63 12.06
C GLY A 98 2.45 2.58 13.07
N ARG A 99 2.14 2.86 14.34
CA ARG A 99 2.15 1.93 15.46
C ARG A 99 0.72 1.71 15.92
N ASP A 100 0.37 0.45 16.17
CA ASP A 100 -0.92 0.11 16.78
C ASP A 100 -0.88 0.28 18.31
N GLU A 101 -1.93 -0.18 18.98
CA GLU A 101 -2.09 -0.08 20.44
C GLU A 101 -1.04 -0.88 21.21
N ASN A 102 -0.53 -1.96 20.61
CA ASN A 102 0.57 -2.75 21.15
C ASN A 102 1.94 -2.14 20.78
N LEU A 103 1.94 -0.92 20.24
CA LEU A 103 3.09 -0.22 19.68
C LEU A 103 3.74 -0.97 18.52
N THR A 104 3.08 -1.98 17.94
CA THR A 104 3.66 -2.79 16.87
C THR A 104 3.63 -1.98 15.58
N PRO A 105 4.79 -1.81 14.91
CA PRO A 105 4.82 -1.06 13.67
C PRO A 105 4.11 -1.80 12.54
N PHE A 106 3.38 -1.06 11.70
CA PHE A 106 2.64 -1.61 10.58
C PHE A 106 2.64 -0.69 9.36
N MET A 107 2.37 -1.28 8.19
CA MET A 107 1.85 -0.60 7.03
C MET A 107 0.41 -1.07 6.77
N ALA A 108 -0.46 -0.20 6.28
CA ALA A 108 -1.80 -0.61 5.86
C ALA A 108 -2.17 0.00 4.52
N ILE A 109 -3.11 -0.64 3.84
CA ILE A 109 -3.73 -0.11 2.62
C ILE A 109 -5.25 -0.17 2.78
N SER A 110 -5.93 0.90 2.40
CA SER A 110 -7.40 0.99 2.47
C SER A 110 -7.96 1.68 1.24
N GLY A 111 -9.22 1.43 0.93
CA GLY A 111 -9.93 2.10 -0.15
C GLY A 111 -11.29 1.46 -0.40
N GLU A 112 -12.04 2.04 -1.33
CA GLU A 112 -13.33 1.48 -1.75
C GLU A 112 -13.19 0.73 -3.07
N ILE A 113 -13.78 -0.46 -3.14
CA ILE A 113 -13.78 -1.30 -4.33
C ILE A 113 -15.22 -1.33 -4.89
N PRO A 114 -15.42 -0.91 -6.16
CA PRO A 114 -16.74 -0.94 -6.78
C PRO A 114 -17.40 -2.32 -6.67
N GLY A 115 -18.63 -2.37 -6.15
CA GLY A 115 -19.38 -3.62 -5.96
C GLY A 115 -18.96 -4.49 -4.76
N ALA A 116 -17.79 -4.25 -4.17
CA ALA A 116 -17.30 -4.96 -2.99
C ALA A 116 -17.36 -4.11 -1.70
N GLY A 117 -17.38 -2.77 -1.83
CA GLY A 117 -17.41 -1.82 -0.73
C GLY A 117 -16.02 -1.49 -0.18
N ALA A 118 -15.98 -0.86 0.99
CA ALA A 118 -14.74 -0.50 1.68
C ALA A 118 -13.90 -1.74 2.02
N ARG A 119 -12.59 -1.64 1.81
CA ARG A 119 -11.60 -2.66 2.17
C ARG A 119 -10.41 -2.00 2.84
N GLN A 120 -9.83 -2.72 3.79
CA GLN A 120 -8.57 -2.36 4.42
C GLN A 120 -7.77 -3.60 4.82
N LYS A 121 -6.45 -3.46 4.90
CA LYS A 121 -5.58 -4.52 5.43
C LYS A 121 -4.32 -3.94 6.06
N LYS A 122 -4.02 -4.36 7.30
CA LYS A 122 -2.75 -4.12 8.00
C LYS A 122 -1.74 -5.23 7.68
N PHE A 123 -0.48 -4.84 7.60
CA PHE A 123 0.68 -5.67 7.36
C PHE A 123 1.77 -5.31 8.37
N TYR A 124 2.33 -6.33 9.00
CA TYR A 124 3.28 -6.25 10.10
C TYR A 124 4.66 -6.74 9.66
N PHE A 125 5.68 -6.31 10.39
CA PHE A 125 7.05 -6.73 10.18
C PHE A 125 7.33 -7.96 11.02
N THR A 126 7.05 -9.15 10.48
CA THR A 126 7.09 -10.40 11.24
C THR A 126 8.44 -11.08 11.17
N TYR A 127 8.90 -11.59 12.30
CA TYR A 127 10.09 -12.43 12.34
C TYR A 127 9.78 -13.83 11.79
N PRO A 128 10.68 -14.46 10.99
CA PRO A 128 10.41 -15.76 10.40
C PRO A 128 10.11 -16.84 11.46
N LYS A 129 9.05 -17.62 11.23
CA LYS A 129 8.66 -18.74 12.11
C LYS A 129 9.82 -19.74 12.27
N GLY A 130 10.00 -20.24 13.48
CA GLY A 130 11.02 -21.23 13.82
C GLY A 130 12.35 -20.65 14.26
N TYR A 131 12.56 -19.34 14.08
CA TYR A 131 13.73 -18.65 14.61
C TYR A 131 13.43 -18.04 15.97
N ARG A 132 14.41 -18.08 16.88
CA ARG A 132 14.36 -17.41 18.18
C ARG A 132 15.60 -16.57 18.35
N VAL A 133 15.45 -15.40 18.97
CA VAL A 133 16.57 -14.51 19.28
C VAL A 133 16.68 -14.39 20.78
N PHE A 134 17.90 -14.54 21.29
CA PHE A 134 18.22 -14.37 22.69
C PHE A 134 19.20 -13.22 22.86
N ARG A 135 18.99 -12.43 23.92
CA ARG A 135 19.93 -11.40 24.39
C ARG A 135 20.28 -11.75 25.82
N ASN A 136 21.56 -12.05 26.08
CA ASN A 136 22.05 -12.45 27.40
C ASN A 136 21.25 -13.63 28.00
N GLY A 137 20.92 -14.63 27.18
CA GLY A 137 20.15 -15.81 27.60
C GLY A 137 18.63 -15.61 27.73
N GLN A 138 18.13 -14.37 27.64
CA GLN A 138 16.70 -14.07 27.66
C GLN A 138 16.15 -13.95 26.25
N GLN A 139 14.96 -14.51 26.00
CA GLN A 139 14.32 -14.38 24.69
C GLN A 139 13.90 -12.93 24.45
N VAL A 140 14.21 -12.42 23.27
CA VAL A 140 13.80 -11.09 22.81
C VAL A 140 12.28 -11.08 22.57
N SER A 141 11.61 -10.00 22.94
CA SER A 141 10.16 -9.85 22.77
C SER A 141 9.75 -9.72 21.30
N ASP A 142 8.51 -10.09 20.99
CA ASP A 142 7.97 -9.99 19.62
C ASP A 142 7.93 -8.54 19.12
N LEU A 143 7.67 -7.57 19.99
CA LEU A 143 7.72 -6.14 19.65
C LEU A 143 9.13 -5.74 19.20
N GLU A 144 10.16 -6.11 19.94
CA GLU A 144 11.53 -5.78 19.56
C GLU A 144 11.93 -6.51 18.25
N LEU A 145 11.47 -7.75 18.05
CA LEU A 145 11.68 -8.47 16.80
C LEU A 145 10.98 -7.78 15.61
N ALA A 146 9.78 -7.23 15.82
CA ALA A 146 9.07 -6.47 14.80
C ALA A 146 9.82 -5.18 14.43
N GLU A 147 10.32 -4.44 15.43
CA GLU A 147 11.13 -3.24 15.21
C GLU A 147 12.45 -3.56 14.47
N ARG A 148 13.11 -4.67 14.83
CA ARG A 148 14.31 -5.14 14.12
C ARG A 148 14.02 -5.52 12.67
N THR A 149 12.90 -6.18 12.43
CA THR A 149 12.47 -6.58 11.08
C THR A 149 12.12 -5.35 10.24
N LEU A 150 11.46 -4.35 10.82
CA LEU A 150 11.22 -3.06 10.16
C LEU A 150 12.55 -2.35 9.80
N ARG A 151 13.53 -2.31 10.70
CA ARG A 151 14.85 -1.72 10.38
C ARG A 151 15.53 -2.43 9.20
N ALA A 152 15.46 -3.76 9.15
CA ALA A 152 15.98 -4.53 8.03
C ALA A 152 15.19 -4.25 6.74
N PHE A 153 13.87 -4.15 6.82
CA PHE A 153 13.01 -3.75 5.70
C PHE A 153 13.40 -2.38 5.13
N ILE A 154 13.51 -1.36 5.99
CA ILE A 154 13.85 0.01 5.58
C ILE A 154 15.21 0.04 4.86
N LYS A 155 16.22 -0.65 5.39
CA LYS A 155 17.54 -0.74 4.75
C LYS A 155 17.46 -1.33 3.33
N ASN A 156 16.55 -2.26 3.09
CA ASN A 156 16.31 -2.83 1.77
C ASN A 156 15.41 -1.93 0.90
N ALA A 157 14.49 -1.19 1.51
CA ALA A 157 13.68 -0.17 0.85
C ALA A 157 14.53 0.97 0.29
N ASP A 158 15.65 1.30 0.94
CA ASP A 158 16.61 2.27 0.39
C ASP A 158 17.14 1.86 -0.97
N ILE A 159 17.34 0.55 -1.19
CA ILE A 159 17.77 0.03 -2.49
C ILE A 159 16.66 0.17 -3.54
N PHE A 160 15.38 0.00 -3.15
CA PHE A 160 14.25 0.31 -4.04
C PHE A 160 14.19 1.80 -4.38
N LEU A 161 14.48 2.69 -3.44
CA LEU A 161 14.49 4.13 -3.66
C LEU A 161 15.68 4.56 -4.53
N GLU A 162 16.85 3.95 -4.37
CA GLU A 162 18.00 4.16 -5.25
C GLU A 162 17.66 3.73 -6.68
N ASP A 163 17.12 2.52 -6.86
CA ASP A 163 16.70 2.02 -8.17
C ASP A 163 15.57 2.86 -8.76
N PHE A 164 14.64 3.35 -7.93
CA PHE A 164 13.62 4.30 -8.37
C PHE A 164 14.31 5.57 -8.87
N ARG A 165 15.12 6.24 -8.05
CA ARG A 165 15.80 7.50 -8.40
C ARG A 165 16.58 7.40 -9.70
N ASP A 166 17.32 6.31 -9.88
CA ASP A 166 18.22 6.14 -11.03
C ASP A 166 17.46 5.84 -12.34
N ASN A 167 16.26 5.26 -12.25
CA ASN A 167 15.40 4.95 -13.41
C ASN A 167 14.14 5.83 -13.51
N TYR A 168 13.99 6.79 -12.58
CA TYR A 168 12.80 7.63 -12.49
C TYR A 168 12.79 8.60 -13.65
N LYS A 169 11.81 8.44 -14.53
CA LYS A 169 11.50 9.43 -15.57
C LYS A 169 10.16 10.07 -15.23
N PRO A 170 10.14 11.15 -14.42
CA PRO A 170 8.91 11.87 -14.20
C PRO A 170 8.38 12.33 -15.56
N ARG A 171 7.10 12.11 -15.87
CA ARG A 171 6.48 12.84 -16.98
C ARG A 171 6.63 14.32 -16.64
N GLU A 172 7.43 15.05 -17.43
CA GLU A 172 7.38 16.50 -17.40
C GLU A 172 5.93 16.88 -17.69
N PHE A 173 5.33 17.62 -16.76
CA PHE A 173 4.05 18.26 -17.02
C PHE A 173 4.33 19.31 -18.10
N ASN A 174 4.20 18.92 -19.37
CA ASN A 174 4.35 19.82 -20.51
C ASN A 174 3.13 20.75 -20.48
N ASN A 175 3.24 21.82 -19.70
CA ASN A 175 2.26 22.90 -19.63
C ASN A 175 2.27 23.78 -20.90
N THR A 176 3.05 23.38 -21.91
CA THR A 176 3.20 23.95 -23.25
C THR A 176 2.20 23.39 -24.26
N GLY A 177 1.23 22.57 -23.82
CA GLY A 177 0.06 22.18 -24.61
C GLY A 177 -1.05 23.22 -24.58
N GLY A 178 -0.76 24.47 -24.95
CA GLY A 178 -1.77 25.48 -25.26
C GLY A 178 -2.56 25.07 -26.50
N GLY A 179 -3.57 24.22 -26.32
CA GLY A 179 -4.48 23.77 -27.36
C GLY A 179 -5.89 24.28 -27.09
N SER A 180 -6.22 25.41 -27.75
CA SER A 180 -7.53 26.02 -27.95
C SER A 180 -8.76 25.25 -27.42
N TYR A 181 -9.51 25.90 -26.52
CA TYR A 181 -10.91 25.56 -26.21
C TYR A 181 -11.76 25.74 -27.47
N GLY A 182 -11.76 24.73 -28.33
CA GLY A 182 -12.58 24.62 -29.53
C GLY A 182 -14.05 24.44 -29.17
N ARG A 183 -14.77 25.54 -29.15
CA ARG A 183 -16.23 25.66 -29.15
C ARG A 183 -16.82 25.00 -30.41
N GLY A 184 -17.64 23.98 -30.23
CA GLY A 184 -18.57 23.43 -31.23
C GLY A 184 -19.30 22.23 -30.63
N GLY A 185 -20.62 22.16 -30.48
CA GLY A 185 -21.71 22.83 -31.20
C GLY A 185 -22.53 21.77 -31.94
N TYR A 186 -23.57 21.25 -31.28
CA TYR A 186 -24.66 20.37 -31.78
C TYR A 186 -24.25 18.93 -32.17
N ASN A 187 -25.03 17.86 -31.92
CA ASN A 187 -26.49 17.72 -32.04
C ASN A 187 -27.07 16.53 -31.25
N SER A 188 -28.37 16.64 -30.96
CA SER A 188 -29.30 15.71 -30.32
C SER A 188 -29.51 14.39 -31.09
N ASN A 189 -29.66 13.24 -30.39
CA ASN A 189 -30.91 12.46 -30.36
C ASN A 189 -30.81 11.08 -29.64
N ASN A 190 -31.68 10.93 -28.64
CA ASN A 190 -32.69 9.87 -28.49
C ASN A 190 -32.34 8.45 -27.96
N ASN A 191 -33.07 8.09 -26.89
CA ASN A 191 -33.93 6.90 -26.72
C ASN A 191 -33.52 5.73 -25.79
N GLY A 192 -34.39 5.49 -24.79
CA GLY A 192 -34.69 4.20 -24.14
C GLY A 192 -33.65 3.66 -23.14
N GLY A 193 -33.97 3.02 -22.02
CA GLY A 193 -35.21 2.47 -21.48
C GLY A 193 -34.85 1.74 -20.17
N GLY A 194 -35.82 1.65 -19.24
CA GLY A 194 -35.60 1.35 -17.82
C GLY A 194 -35.01 -0.01 -17.46
N TYR A 195 -34.36 -0.05 -16.29
CA TYR A 195 -34.04 -1.27 -15.56
C TYR A 195 -34.64 -1.19 -14.15
N ASN A 196 -35.51 -2.15 -13.86
CA ASN A 196 -36.01 -2.44 -12.52
C ASN A 196 -35.58 -3.88 -12.20
N GLN A 197 -34.63 -4.07 -11.29
CA GLN A 197 -34.40 -5.37 -10.65
C GLN A 197 -34.02 -5.15 -9.18
N GLN A 198 -35.00 -5.39 -8.32
CA GLN A 198 -34.82 -5.73 -6.92
C GLN A 198 -34.25 -7.16 -6.84
N ALA A 199 -33.12 -7.34 -6.17
CA ALA A 199 -32.67 -8.65 -5.70
C ALA A 199 -32.00 -8.51 -4.32
N ALA A 200 -32.26 -9.51 -3.49
CA ALA A 200 -32.22 -9.51 -2.04
C ALA A 200 -30.87 -9.18 -1.39
N LYS A 201 -30.96 -8.49 -0.24
CA LYS A 201 -29.86 -8.10 0.65
C LYS A 201 -29.31 -9.34 1.36
N ALA A 202 -28.07 -9.72 1.07
CA ALA A 202 -27.29 -10.66 1.88
C ALA A 202 -26.92 -10.03 3.23
N PRO A 203 -26.75 -10.82 4.32
CA PRO A 203 -26.55 -10.29 5.66
C PRO A 203 -25.29 -9.45 5.75
N ALA A 204 -25.38 -8.34 6.48
CA ALA A 204 -24.26 -7.43 6.72
C ALA A 204 -23.15 -8.16 7.49
N PRO A 205 -21.89 -8.15 7.01
CA PRO A 205 -20.77 -8.44 7.89
C PRO A 205 -20.70 -7.32 8.93
N ASP A 206 -20.49 -7.72 10.18
CA ASP A 206 -20.50 -6.81 11.30
C ASP A 206 -19.55 -5.63 11.09
N SER A 207 -20.05 -4.52 11.60
CA SER A 207 -19.49 -3.21 11.46
C SER A 207 -18.73 -2.89 12.74
N SER A 208 -17.67 -3.64 13.07
CA SER A 208 -16.70 -3.21 14.08
C SER A 208 -15.74 -2.19 13.44
N PHE A 209 -16.23 -0.95 13.32
CA PHE A 209 -15.62 0.19 12.62
C PHE A 209 -14.82 1.14 13.54
N ASP A 210 -14.41 0.70 14.74
CA ASP A 210 -13.77 1.61 15.72
C ASP A 210 -12.22 1.63 15.74
N ASP A 211 -11.51 0.80 14.96
CA ASP A 211 -10.04 0.63 15.14
C ASP A 211 -9.14 1.40 14.15
N ILE A 212 -9.59 2.53 13.61
CA ILE A 212 -8.73 3.49 12.88
C ILE A 212 -8.82 4.91 13.49
N ILE A 213 -8.55 5.03 14.79
CA ILE A 213 -7.89 6.18 15.43
C ILE A 213 -6.98 5.62 16.51
#